data_AF-A0A960BCD5-F1
#
_entry.id   AF-A0A960BCD5-F1
#
_cell.length_a   1.000
_cell.length_b   1.000
_cell.length_c   1.000
_cell.angle_alpha   90.00
_cell.angle_beta   90.00
_cell.angle_gamma   90.00
#
_symmetry.space_group_name_H-M   'P 1'
#
loop_
_entity.id
_entity.type
_entity.pdbx_description
1 polymer ?
#
loop_
_entity_poly.entity_id
_entity_poly.type
_entity_poly.pdbx_seq_one_letter_code
_entity_poly.pdbx_strand_id
1 'polypeptide(L)'
;MTVTQQSRPSGSRRDHWRARFAGWRADVARAWTHPPVRRGLVGSALIALGSLTPAYLPQNSPWWEPMRALGLDNWWTNAFGTALVVTGVALLVEAWFRLRPSLYHEVKHWPITLLWSLPFLLAPPIFSHDAYAYAAEGWLLRNGLNPYDNAISVLPGPFADQAAWLWRYTTAMYPPLSLEMFHGLVVVAGNDPYWSAVAMRIPALFGVGLIAYYLPRIAHRMGADVQMTAWFSTVNPLVIIDLVGGAHNDALMMGLVVLALWLTFQGRFWWAAILVGVAACIKQPAILAFYPVALIGHPWRSFRWRDTSRALLRLTLSLGTSVATFVAISLASGLGFGWVYAADVPGRVVTLA
;
A
#
# COMPACT_ATOMS: atom_id res chain seq x y z
N MET A 1 27.63 13.41 -51.39
CA MET A 1 26.62 13.31 -50.32
C MET A 1 26.48 11.85 -49.95
N THR A 2 27.19 11.40 -48.92
CA THR A 2 27.17 10.01 -48.45
C THR A 2 26.45 9.99 -47.11
N VAL A 3 25.19 9.56 -47.14
CA VAL A 3 24.39 9.38 -45.92
C VAL A 3 24.82 8.06 -45.29
N THR A 4 25.65 8.12 -44.25
CA THR A 4 25.93 7.01 -43.36
C THR A 4 24.65 6.58 -42.65
N GLN A 5 24.11 5.42 -43.03
CA GLN A 5 23.09 4.71 -42.25
C GLN A 5 23.70 4.31 -40.90
N GLN A 6 23.26 4.97 -39.82
CA GLN A 6 23.47 4.48 -38.47
C GLN A 6 22.69 3.17 -38.30
N SER A 7 23.43 2.06 -38.26
CA SER A 7 22.94 0.75 -37.87
C SER A 7 22.39 0.82 -36.43
N ARG A 8 21.12 0.43 -36.26
CA ARG A 8 20.54 0.24 -34.92
C ARG A 8 21.22 -0.98 -34.29
N PRO A 9 21.72 -0.91 -33.05
CA PRO A 9 22.35 -2.07 -32.42
C PRO A 9 21.29 -3.16 -32.20
N SER A 10 21.48 -4.29 -32.86
CA SER A 10 20.68 -5.52 -32.73
C SER A 10 21.02 -6.26 -31.43
N GLY A 11 20.87 -5.60 -30.29
CA GLY A 11 20.97 -6.27 -28.99
C GLY A 11 19.77 -7.21 -28.81
N SER A 12 20.03 -8.48 -28.50
CA SER A 12 18.93 -9.43 -28.24
C SER A 12 18.11 -8.95 -27.04
N ARG A 13 16.81 -9.30 -26.96
CA ARG A 13 15.98 -9.00 -25.77
C ARG A 13 16.66 -9.42 -24.45
N ARG A 14 17.47 -10.49 -24.49
CA ARG A 14 18.23 -10.98 -23.32
C ARG A 14 19.31 -9.99 -22.88
N ASP A 15 19.99 -9.33 -23.81
CA ASP A 15 21.04 -8.36 -23.50
C ASP A 15 20.46 -7.08 -22.90
N HIS A 16 19.27 -6.66 -23.36
CA HIS A 16 18.54 -5.54 -22.76
C HIS A 16 18.18 -5.81 -21.28
N TRP A 17 17.64 -6.99 -20.97
CA TRP A 17 17.28 -7.36 -19.60
C TRP A 17 18.51 -7.50 -18.69
N ARG A 18 19.61 -8.06 -19.21
CA ARG A 18 20.88 -8.16 -18.47
C ARG A 18 21.43 -6.78 -18.12
N ALA A 19 21.48 -5.86 -19.09
CA ALA A 19 21.94 -4.49 -18.86
C ALA A 19 21.06 -3.74 -17.84
N ARG A 20 19.73 -3.90 -17.94
CA ARG A 20 18.78 -3.30 -16.99
C ARG A 20 18.95 -3.84 -15.57
N PHE A 21 19.12 -5.15 -15.42
CA PHE A 21 19.35 -5.77 -14.12
C PHE A 21 20.70 -5.36 -13.52
N ALA A 22 21.75 -5.25 -14.34
CA ALA A 22 23.04 -4.72 -13.91
C ALA A 22 22.91 -3.27 -13.40
N GLY A 23 22.14 -2.43 -14.09
CA GLY A 23 21.83 -1.07 -13.65
C GLY A 23 21.09 -1.02 -12.32
N TRP A 24 20.10 -1.91 -12.11
CA TRP A 24 19.38 -2.01 -10.83
C TRP A 24 20.29 -2.42 -9.68
N ARG A 25 21.18 -3.41 -9.91
CA ARG A 25 22.16 -3.82 -8.92
C ARG A 25 23.13 -2.69 -8.58
N ALA A 26 23.58 -1.93 -9.58
CA ALA A 26 24.44 -0.77 -9.37
C ALA A 26 23.75 0.35 -8.56
N ASP A 27 22.46 0.60 -8.83
CA ASP A 27 21.67 1.58 -8.08
C ASP A 27 21.49 1.18 -6.61
N VAL A 28 21.21 -0.10 -6.33
CA VAL A 28 21.11 -0.62 -4.95
C VAL A 28 22.47 -0.58 -4.25
N ALA A 29 23.53 -1.01 -4.94
CA ALA A 29 24.89 -0.95 -4.39
C ALA A 29 25.30 0.49 -4.07
N ARG A 30 24.97 1.45 -4.95
CA ARG A 30 25.20 2.87 -4.70
C ARG A 30 24.37 3.36 -3.51
N ALA A 31 23.08 3.05 -3.42
CA ALA A 31 22.29 3.43 -2.26
C ALA A 31 22.91 2.89 -0.95
N TRP A 32 23.42 1.66 -0.96
CA TRP A 32 24.07 1.03 0.19
C TRP A 32 25.33 1.76 0.67
N THR A 33 26.08 2.43 -0.20
CA THR A 33 27.28 3.18 0.22
C THR A 33 26.93 4.38 1.09
N HIS A 34 25.72 4.94 0.96
CA HIS A 34 25.30 6.13 1.72
C HIS A 34 25.02 5.80 3.19
N PRO A 35 25.69 6.46 4.16
CA PRO A 35 25.48 6.21 5.58
C PRO A 35 24.03 6.37 6.06
N PRO A 36 23.26 7.40 5.62
CA PRO A 36 21.85 7.52 6.01
C PRO A 36 20.99 6.33 5.56
N VAL A 37 21.25 5.76 4.37
CA VAL A 37 20.51 4.57 3.88
C VAL A 37 20.74 3.37 4.81
N ARG A 38 22.00 3.13 5.19
CA ARG A 38 22.36 2.06 6.13
C ARG A 38 21.73 2.27 7.51
N ARG A 39 21.75 3.51 8.03
CA ARG A 39 21.08 3.84 9.30
C ARG A 39 19.59 3.59 9.26
N GLY A 40 18.92 3.98 8.17
CA GLY A 40 17.49 3.68 8.00
C GLY A 40 17.21 2.18 7.89
N LEU A 41 18.06 1.40 7.20
CA LEU A 41 17.91 -0.05 7.19
C LEU A 41 18.04 -0.65 8.59
N VAL A 42 19.05 -0.20 9.37
CA VAL A 42 19.19 -0.60 10.77
C VAL A 42 17.94 -0.21 11.56
N GLY A 43 17.41 1.00 11.36
CA GLY A 43 16.16 1.45 11.97
C GLY A 43 14.99 0.50 11.67
N SER A 44 14.73 0.21 10.39
CA SER A 44 13.70 -0.76 9.98
C SER A 44 13.93 -2.16 10.55
N ALA A 45 15.18 -2.62 10.61
CA ALA A 45 15.53 -3.92 11.17
C ALA A 45 15.28 -3.98 12.68
N LEU A 46 15.60 -2.92 13.43
CA LEU A 46 15.27 -2.84 14.86
C LEU A 46 13.76 -2.85 15.09
N ILE A 47 12.99 -2.16 14.26
CA ILE A 47 11.51 -2.21 14.34
C ILE A 47 11.01 -3.63 14.07
N ALA A 48 11.51 -4.30 13.03
CA ALA A 48 11.12 -5.67 12.69
C ALA A 48 11.53 -6.69 13.76
N LEU A 49 12.71 -6.54 14.37
CA LEU A 49 13.14 -7.39 15.48
C LEU A 49 12.30 -7.12 16.74
N GLY A 50 12.03 -5.85 17.03
CA GLY A 50 11.17 -5.44 18.13
C GLY A 50 9.74 -5.96 17.98
N SER A 51 9.20 -6.02 16.76
CA SER A 51 7.85 -6.56 16.51
C SER A 51 7.74 -8.07 16.67
N LEU A 52 8.86 -8.79 16.66
CA LEU A 52 8.94 -10.22 16.97
C LEU A 52 9.08 -10.50 18.49
N THR A 53 9.05 -9.47 19.34
CA THR A 53 9.07 -9.64 20.81
C THR A 53 7.66 -9.71 21.37
N PRO A 54 7.47 -10.20 22.62
CA PRO A 54 6.13 -10.31 23.20
C PRO A 54 5.41 -8.96 23.40
N ALA A 55 6.10 -7.83 23.23
CA ALA A 55 5.51 -6.49 23.28
C ALA A 55 4.52 -6.22 22.14
N TYR A 56 4.73 -6.83 20.97
CA TYR A 56 3.95 -6.55 19.76
C TYR A 56 3.53 -7.80 19.00
N LEU A 57 3.88 -8.98 19.51
CA LEU A 57 3.54 -10.24 18.87
C LEU A 57 2.03 -10.51 18.94
N PRO A 58 1.36 -10.88 17.84
CA PRO A 58 -0.06 -11.18 17.86
C PRO A 58 -0.35 -12.46 18.67
N GLN A 59 -1.56 -12.60 19.20
CA GLN A 59 -1.93 -13.70 20.09
C GLN A 59 -1.72 -15.09 19.47
N ASN A 60 -2.09 -15.28 18.19
CA ASN A 60 -1.91 -16.55 17.47
C ASN A 60 -0.67 -16.54 16.57
N SER A 61 0.45 -16.07 17.11
CA SER A 61 1.73 -16.11 16.42
C SER A 61 2.45 -17.45 16.60
N PRO A 62 3.05 -18.01 15.53
CA PRO A 62 3.91 -19.19 15.65
C PRO A 62 5.20 -18.91 16.45
N TRP A 63 5.52 -17.64 16.73
CA TRP A 63 6.73 -17.27 17.45
C TRP A 63 6.60 -17.39 18.98
N TRP A 64 5.38 -17.53 19.52
CA TRP A 64 5.18 -17.69 20.98
C TRP A 64 5.88 -18.93 21.53
N GLU A 65 5.81 -20.06 20.82
CA GLU A 65 6.44 -21.31 21.26
C GLU A 65 7.97 -21.16 21.39
N PRO A 66 8.71 -20.71 20.37
CA PRO A 66 10.13 -20.39 20.50
C PRO A 66 10.45 -19.39 21.61
N MET A 67 9.67 -18.30 21.74
CA MET A 67 9.92 -17.29 22.78
C MET A 67 9.78 -17.85 24.19
N ARG A 68 8.74 -18.66 24.43
CA ARG A 68 8.53 -19.31 25.74
C ARG A 68 9.59 -20.36 26.02
N ALA A 69 10.00 -21.15 25.02
CA ALA A 69 11.07 -22.13 25.17
C ALA A 69 12.41 -21.50 25.55
N LEU A 70 12.69 -20.29 25.06
CA LEU A 70 13.88 -19.50 25.40
C LEU A 70 13.75 -18.67 26.70
N GLY A 71 12.60 -18.73 27.39
CA GLY A 71 12.33 -17.94 28.59
C GLY A 71 12.17 -16.44 28.33
N LEU A 72 11.88 -16.06 27.09
CA LEU A 72 11.79 -14.66 26.65
C LEU A 72 10.39 -14.05 26.81
N ASP A 73 9.38 -14.83 27.22
CA ASP A 73 8.03 -14.34 27.55
C ASP A 73 8.01 -13.67 28.93
N ASN A 74 8.67 -12.51 29.05
CA ASN A 74 8.81 -11.78 30.30
C ASN A 74 8.85 -10.26 30.08
N TRP A 75 8.71 -9.52 31.18
CA TRP A 75 8.67 -8.05 31.14
C TRP A 75 9.94 -7.40 30.56
N TRP A 76 11.13 -7.96 30.82
CA TRP A 76 12.39 -7.41 30.32
C TRP A 76 12.48 -7.51 28.80
N THR A 77 12.06 -8.63 28.21
CA THR A 77 11.97 -8.76 26.75
C THR A 77 10.97 -7.78 26.15
N ASN A 78 9.85 -7.52 26.83
CA ASN A 78 8.86 -6.53 26.38
C ASN A 78 9.43 -5.10 26.38
N ALA A 79 10.10 -4.72 27.48
CA ALA A 79 10.75 -3.43 27.59
C ALA A 79 11.87 -3.29 26.54
N PHE A 80 12.67 -4.34 26.33
CA PHE A 80 13.72 -4.36 25.32
C PHE A 80 13.16 -4.24 23.90
N GLY A 81 12.13 -5.02 23.55
CA GLY A 81 11.45 -4.93 22.27
C GLY A 81 10.88 -3.55 21.99
N THR A 82 10.25 -2.94 23.00
CA THR A 82 9.77 -1.55 22.93
C THR A 82 10.92 -0.56 22.69
N ALA A 83 12.05 -0.72 23.39
CA ALA A 83 13.22 0.12 23.19
C ALA A 83 13.82 -0.03 21.78
N LEU A 84 13.87 -1.25 21.23
CA LEU A 84 14.30 -1.50 19.84
C LEU A 84 13.40 -0.77 18.85
N VAL A 85 12.08 -0.87 19.02
CA VAL A 85 11.10 -0.20 18.15
C VAL A 85 11.26 1.32 18.20
N VAL A 86 11.28 1.92 19.40
CA VAL A 86 11.43 3.37 19.58
C VAL A 86 12.75 3.87 18.98
N THR A 87 13.84 3.15 19.24
CA THR A 87 15.17 3.46 18.67
C THR A 87 15.14 3.34 17.15
N GLY A 88 14.50 2.29 16.63
CA GLY A 88 14.40 2.05 15.20
C GLY A 88 13.61 3.14 14.47
N VAL A 89 12.50 3.61 15.05
CA VAL A 89 11.73 4.75 14.54
C VAL A 89 12.58 6.02 14.54
N ALA A 90 13.27 6.31 15.66
CA ALA A 90 14.13 7.49 15.76
C ALA A 90 15.25 7.48 14.70
N LEU A 91 15.91 6.34 14.49
CA LEU A 91 16.94 6.18 13.46
C LEU A 91 16.39 6.32 12.05
N LEU A 92 15.20 5.77 11.78
CA LEU A 92 14.57 5.86 10.46
C LEU A 92 14.18 7.31 10.13
N VAL A 93 13.62 8.04 11.10
CA VAL A 93 13.28 9.46 10.96
C VAL A 93 14.54 10.32 10.79
N GLU A 94 15.58 10.10 11.59
CA GLU A 94 16.86 10.79 11.46
C GLU A 94 17.47 10.55 10.05
N ALA A 95 17.50 9.30 9.62
CA ALA A 95 18.00 8.91 8.31
C ALA A 95 17.20 9.58 7.17
N TRP A 96 15.87 9.65 7.29
CA TRP A 96 15.00 10.28 6.30
C TRP A 96 15.30 11.76 6.13
N PHE A 97 15.46 12.52 7.24
CA PHE A 97 15.83 13.93 7.16
C PHE A 97 17.22 14.14 6.55
N ARG A 98 18.21 13.32 6.94
CA ARG A 98 19.57 13.40 6.39
C ARG A 98 19.67 13.05 4.91
N LEU A 99 18.74 12.24 4.39
CA LEU A 99 18.73 11.83 2.97
C LEU A 99 18.24 12.92 2.01
N ARG A 100 17.51 13.92 2.51
CA ARG A 100 16.85 14.92 1.66
C ARG A 100 17.80 15.54 0.62
N PRO A 101 19.02 16.02 0.97
CA PRO A 101 19.90 16.68 0.01
C PRO A 101 20.51 15.72 -1.03
N SER A 102 20.71 14.45 -0.69
CA SER A 102 21.39 13.46 -1.55
C SER A 102 20.46 12.83 -2.60
N LEU A 103 19.13 12.95 -2.43
CA LEU A 103 18.16 12.28 -3.28
C LEU A 103 18.20 12.82 -4.72
N TYR A 104 18.22 11.94 -5.72
CA TYR A 104 18.45 12.17 -7.16
C TYR A 104 19.76 12.84 -7.58
N HIS A 105 20.53 13.43 -6.65
CA HIS A 105 21.90 13.89 -6.93
C HIS A 105 22.90 12.73 -6.82
N GLU A 106 22.79 11.94 -5.75
CA GLU A 106 23.73 10.87 -5.44
C GLU A 106 23.04 9.50 -5.45
N VAL A 107 21.80 9.44 -4.94
CA VAL A 107 21.03 8.20 -4.78
C VAL A 107 19.62 8.33 -5.34
N LYS A 108 19.12 7.25 -5.95
CA LYS A 108 17.71 7.18 -6.35
C LYS A 108 16.85 6.86 -5.12
N HIS A 109 15.57 7.23 -5.18
CA HIS A 109 14.61 6.96 -4.11
C HIS A 109 14.22 5.49 -4.01
N TRP A 110 13.98 4.83 -5.15
CA TRP A 110 13.42 3.47 -5.18
C TRP A 110 14.28 2.40 -4.48
N PRO A 111 15.64 2.40 -4.55
CA PRO A 111 16.44 1.42 -3.82
C PRO A 111 16.35 1.65 -2.31
N ILE A 112 16.18 2.90 -1.87
CA ILE A 112 16.05 3.24 -0.46
C ILE A 112 14.70 2.73 0.06
N THR A 113 13.61 3.04 -0.65
CA THR A 113 12.28 2.49 -0.34
C THR A 113 12.31 0.97 -0.27
N LEU A 114 12.96 0.32 -1.24
CA LEU A 114 13.15 -1.13 -1.25
C LEU A 114 13.90 -1.61 -0.01
N LEU A 115 15.12 -1.11 0.22
CA LEU A 115 15.98 -1.54 1.32
C LEU A 115 15.29 -1.35 2.67
N TRP A 116 14.69 -0.18 2.91
CA TRP A 116 14.02 0.12 4.18
C TRP A 116 12.73 -0.70 4.37
N SER A 117 12.12 -1.19 3.29
CA SER A 117 10.94 -2.07 3.33
C SER A 117 11.30 -3.54 3.58
N LEU A 118 12.51 -3.99 3.21
CA LEU A 118 12.89 -5.41 3.27
C LEU A 118 12.75 -6.05 4.66
N PRO A 119 13.18 -5.43 5.78
CA PRO A 119 13.05 -6.05 7.10
C PRO A 119 11.59 -6.34 7.47
N PHE A 120 10.65 -5.50 7.03
CA PHE A 120 9.24 -5.64 7.32
C PHE A 120 8.58 -6.83 6.64
N LEU A 121 9.16 -7.36 5.56
CA LEU A 121 8.60 -8.51 4.84
C LEU A 121 8.52 -9.77 5.70
N LEU A 122 9.43 -9.91 6.67
CA LEU A 122 9.53 -11.06 7.55
C LEU A 122 8.82 -10.85 8.89
N ALA A 123 8.37 -9.62 9.16
CA ALA A 123 7.74 -9.26 10.42
C ALA A 123 6.21 -9.49 10.39
N PRO A 124 5.57 -9.73 11.55
CA PRO A 124 4.13 -9.55 11.68
C PRO A 124 3.71 -8.13 11.26
N PRO A 125 2.45 -7.89 10.88
CA PRO A 125 1.90 -6.55 10.75
C PRO A 125 2.29 -5.64 11.94
N ILE A 126 2.94 -4.51 11.66
CA ILE A 126 3.55 -3.65 12.68
C ILE A 126 2.67 -2.42 12.92
N PHE A 127 2.46 -2.09 14.19
CA PHE A 127 1.67 -0.93 14.68
C PHE A 127 0.20 -0.88 14.27
N SER A 128 -0.31 -1.90 13.58
CA SER A 128 -1.71 -1.95 13.14
C SER A 128 -2.27 -3.36 13.28
N HIS A 129 -3.53 -3.42 13.70
CA HIS A 129 -4.28 -4.67 13.76
C HIS A 129 -5.17 -4.89 12.53
N ASP A 130 -5.17 -3.95 11.57
CA ASP A 130 -6.07 -3.96 10.43
C ASP A 130 -5.85 -5.18 9.54
N ALA A 131 -4.59 -5.58 9.31
CA ALA A 131 -4.26 -6.76 8.51
C ALA A 131 -4.85 -8.06 9.07
N TYR A 132 -5.03 -8.16 10.40
CA TYR A 132 -5.71 -9.29 11.02
C TYR A 132 -7.22 -9.23 10.83
N ALA A 133 -7.82 -8.04 10.87
CA ALA A 133 -9.23 -7.85 10.51
C ALA A 133 -9.49 -8.21 9.04
N TYR A 134 -8.60 -7.80 8.11
CA TYR A 134 -8.68 -8.19 6.71
C TYR A 134 -8.66 -9.71 6.56
N ALA A 135 -7.73 -10.38 7.25
CA ALA A 135 -7.61 -11.84 7.21
C ALA A 135 -8.85 -12.52 7.78
N ALA A 136 -9.42 -11.99 8.87
CA ALA A 136 -10.63 -12.52 9.48
C ALA A 136 -11.88 -12.32 8.61
N GLU A 137 -12.01 -11.19 7.91
CA GLU A 137 -13.07 -10.98 6.91
C GLU A 137 -12.92 -11.92 5.71
N GLY A 138 -11.70 -12.12 5.22
CA GLY A 138 -11.41 -13.14 4.20
C GLY A 138 -11.75 -14.56 4.67
N TRP A 139 -11.57 -14.84 5.96
CA TRP A 139 -11.93 -16.11 6.59
C TRP A 139 -13.45 -16.32 6.67
N LEU A 140 -14.25 -15.28 6.89
CA LEU A 140 -15.71 -15.35 6.79
C LEU A 140 -16.14 -15.81 5.39
N LEU A 141 -15.62 -15.16 4.34
CA LEU A 141 -15.92 -15.53 2.94
C LEU A 141 -15.49 -16.96 2.63
N ARG A 142 -14.32 -17.38 3.13
CA ARG A 142 -13.84 -18.76 2.98
C ARG A 142 -14.81 -19.80 3.55
N ASN A 143 -15.57 -19.43 4.59
CA ASN A 143 -16.57 -20.28 5.23
C ASN A 143 -18.00 -20.04 4.69
N GLY A 144 -18.14 -19.34 3.56
CA GLY A 144 -19.43 -19.07 2.93
C GLY A 144 -20.28 -18.04 3.68
N LEU A 145 -19.69 -17.27 4.60
CA LEU A 145 -20.35 -16.20 5.33
C LEU A 145 -20.07 -14.86 4.68
N ASN A 146 -21.12 -14.10 4.39
CA ASN A 146 -20.99 -12.73 3.87
C ASN A 146 -20.53 -11.78 5.00
N PRO A 147 -19.37 -11.09 4.88
CA PRO A 147 -18.89 -10.13 5.88
C PRO A 147 -19.78 -8.90 6.06
N TYR A 148 -20.70 -8.63 5.14
CA TYR A 148 -21.68 -7.56 5.28
C TYR A 148 -22.84 -7.93 6.19
N ASP A 149 -23.13 -9.22 6.34
CA ASP A 149 -24.22 -9.73 7.17
C ASP A 149 -23.70 -10.34 8.49
N ASN A 150 -22.44 -10.74 8.52
CA ASN A 150 -21.82 -11.46 9.63
C ASN A 150 -20.59 -10.71 10.15
N ALA A 151 -20.52 -10.52 11.46
CA ALA A 151 -19.32 -10.04 12.12
C ALA A 151 -18.26 -11.15 12.25
N ILE A 152 -17.00 -10.76 12.42
CA ILE A 152 -15.88 -11.69 12.63
C ILE A 152 -16.13 -12.65 13.81
N SER A 153 -16.84 -12.18 14.85
CA SER A 153 -17.18 -12.95 16.04
C SER A 153 -18.00 -14.23 15.79
N VAL A 154 -18.70 -14.33 14.66
CA VAL A 154 -19.50 -15.52 14.31
C VAL A 154 -18.62 -16.76 14.11
N LEU A 155 -17.36 -16.58 13.71
CA LEU A 155 -16.36 -17.65 13.63
C LEU A 155 -15.30 -17.47 14.73
N PRO A 156 -15.57 -17.95 15.97
CA PRO A 156 -14.57 -17.89 17.03
C PRO A 156 -13.33 -18.70 16.65
N GLY A 157 -12.18 -18.30 17.20
CA GLY A 157 -10.91 -18.98 17.01
C GLY A 157 -9.82 -18.07 16.44
N PRO A 158 -8.74 -18.66 15.88
CA PRO A 158 -7.49 -17.94 15.71
C PRO A 158 -7.51 -16.68 14.83
N PHE A 159 -8.41 -16.62 13.84
CA PHE A 159 -8.63 -15.41 13.04
C PHE A 159 -9.32 -14.30 13.83
N ALA A 160 -10.38 -14.64 14.59
CA ALA A 160 -11.12 -13.67 15.38
C ALA A 160 -10.34 -13.15 16.60
N ASP A 161 -9.45 -13.97 17.17
CA ASP A 161 -8.66 -13.61 18.36
C ASP A 161 -7.51 -12.65 18.07
N GLN A 162 -7.08 -12.54 16.81
CA GLN A 162 -6.08 -11.56 16.38
C GLN A 162 -6.67 -10.25 15.87
N ALA A 163 -7.95 -10.25 15.49
CA ALA A 163 -8.65 -9.03 15.11
C ALA A 163 -8.79 -8.12 16.33
N ALA A 164 -8.62 -6.80 16.14
CA ALA A 164 -8.86 -5.86 17.21
C ALA A 164 -10.30 -6.01 17.73
N TRP A 165 -10.46 -6.01 19.05
CA TRP A 165 -11.74 -6.24 19.73
C TRP A 165 -12.87 -5.35 19.19
N LEU A 166 -12.54 -4.12 18.83
CA LEU A 166 -13.47 -3.12 18.29
C LEU A 166 -14.11 -3.56 16.98
N TRP A 167 -13.34 -4.18 16.08
CA TRP A 167 -13.80 -4.62 14.77
C TRP A 167 -14.44 -6.01 14.81
N ARG A 168 -14.17 -6.79 15.86
CA ARG A 168 -14.63 -8.18 15.99
C ARG A 168 -16.16 -8.33 15.97
N TYR A 169 -16.88 -7.32 16.44
CA TYR A 169 -18.33 -7.34 16.61
C TYR A 169 -19.09 -6.48 15.58
N THR A 170 -18.40 -6.00 14.56
CA THR A 170 -18.97 -5.14 13.51
C THR A 170 -18.90 -5.86 12.16
N THR A 171 -19.79 -5.50 11.24
CA THR A 171 -19.74 -5.97 9.86
C THR A 171 -18.72 -5.19 9.04
N ALA A 172 -18.29 -5.76 7.91
CA ALA A 172 -17.23 -5.20 7.09
C ALA A 172 -17.65 -3.89 6.41
N MET A 173 -16.75 -2.90 6.45
CA MET A 173 -16.89 -1.62 5.74
C MET A 173 -16.08 -1.55 4.44
N TYR A 174 -15.35 -2.63 4.11
CA TYR A 174 -14.52 -2.68 2.92
C TYR A 174 -15.36 -3.00 1.68
N PRO A 175 -15.06 -2.38 0.52
CA PRO A 175 -15.77 -2.68 -0.71
C PRO A 175 -15.44 -4.09 -1.25
N PRO A 176 -16.26 -4.62 -2.17
CA PRO A 176 -16.25 -6.06 -2.46
C PRO A 176 -14.93 -6.63 -2.99
N LEU A 177 -14.19 -5.86 -3.81
CA LEU A 177 -12.92 -6.35 -4.37
C LEU A 177 -11.85 -6.53 -3.29
N SER A 178 -11.86 -5.70 -2.25
CA SER A 178 -10.99 -5.91 -1.08
C SER A 178 -11.32 -7.20 -0.35
N LEU A 179 -12.61 -7.47 -0.12
CA LEU A 179 -13.02 -8.69 0.57
C LEU A 179 -12.64 -9.95 -0.23
N GLU A 180 -12.87 -9.96 -1.54
CA GLU A 180 -12.43 -11.05 -2.42
C GLU A 180 -10.90 -11.21 -2.44
N MET A 181 -10.17 -10.09 -2.43
CA MET A 181 -8.71 -10.12 -2.33
C MET A 181 -8.26 -10.72 -0.99
N PHE A 182 -8.88 -10.34 0.11
CA PHE A 182 -8.58 -10.89 1.44
C PHE A 182 -8.85 -12.39 1.48
N HIS A 183 -10.00 -12.82 0.96
CA HIS A 183 -10.35 -14.24 0.83
C HIS A 183 -9.29 -15.00 0.01
N GLY A 184 -8.90 -14.47 -1.15
CA GLY A 184 -7.85 -15.09 -1.98
C GLY A 184 -6.52 -15.23 -1.25
N LEU A 185 -6.11 -14.21 -0.48
CA LEU A 185 -4.87 -14.23 0.30
C LEU A 185 -4.93 -15.24 1.46
N VAL A 186 -6.07 -15.39 2.13
CA VAL A 186 -6.30 -16.43 3.14
C VAL A 186 -6.13 -17.82 2.54
N VAL A 187 -6.70 -18.06 1.34
CA VAL A 187 -6.56 -19.34 0.65
C VAL A 187 -5.12 -19.61 0.23
N VAL A 188 -4.41 -18.60 -0.32
CA VAL A 188 -3.00 -18.71 -0.71
C VAL A 188 -2.10 -18.98 0.50
N ALA A 189 -2.42 -18.39 1.65
CA ALA A 189 -1.72 -18.63 2.92
C ALA A 189 -2.08 -19.98 3.58
N GLY A 190 -2.85 -20.85 2.90
CA GLY A 190 -3.21 -22.17 3.41
C GLY A 190 -4.22 -22.14 4.56
N ASN A 191 -4.99 -21.05 4.69
CA ASN A 191 -5.88 -20.77 5.81
C ASN A 191 -5.16 -20.63 7.16
N ASP A 192 -3.85 -20.35 7.15
CA ASP A 192 -3.11 -20.05 8.37
C ASP A 192 -3.35 -18.59 8.79
N PRO A 193 -3.82 -18.31 10.02
CA PRO A 193 -4.16 -16.96 10.46
C PRO A 193 -2.99 -15.97 10.42
N TYR A 194 -1.79 -16.41 10.84
CA TYR A 194 -0.62 -15.56 10.91
C TYR A 194 -0.12 -15.23 9.50
N TRP A 195 0.03 -16.26 8.65
CA TRP A 195 0.49 -16.07 7.28
C TRP A 195 -0.53 -15.34 6.41
N SER A 196 -1.83 -15.49 6.68
CA SER A 196 -2.88 -14.71 6.02
C SER A 196 -2.72 -13.21 6.28
N ALA A 197 -2.48 -12.82 7.54
CA ALA A 197 -2.25 -11.42 7.90
C ALA A 197 -0.94 -10.88 7.30
N VAL A 198 0.13 -11.67 7.28
CA VAL A 198 1.40 -11.33 6.62
C VAL A 198 1.21 -11.19 5.10
N ALA A 199 0.40 -12.05 4.47
CA ALA A 199 0.13 -12.03 3.04
C ALA A 199 -0.61 -10.76 2.57
N MET A 200 -1.34 -10.07 3.46
CA MET A 200 -1.94 -8.74 3.19
C MET A 200 -0.90 -7.69 2.80
N ARG A 201 0.38 -7.94 3.07
CA ARG A 201 1.47 -7.08 2.63
C ARG A 201 1.71 -7.11 1.12
N ILE A 202 1.31 -8.18 0.43
CA ILE A 202 1.48 -8.32 -1.03
C ILE A 202 0.79 -7.18 -1.80
N PRO A 203 -0.53 -6.92 -1.63
CA PRO A 203 -1.18 -5.79 -2.29
C PRO A 203 -0.59 -4.44 -1.85
N ALA A 204 -0.22 -4.30 -0.58
CA ALA A 204 0.41 -3.07 -0.08
C ALA A 204 1.74 -2.77 -0.79
N LEU A 205 2.62 -3.77 -0.94
CA LEU A 205 3.88 -3.63 -1.67
C LEU A 205 3.67 -3.28 -3.13
N PHE A 206 2.67 -3.89 -3.78
CA PHE A 206 2.32 -3.54 -5.16
C PHE A 206 1.89 -2.07 -5.26
N GLY A 207 1.03 -1.62 -4.34
CA GLY A 207 0.61 -0.23 -4.23
C GLY A 207 1.77 0.75 -4.04
N VAL A 208 2.64 0.49 -3.06
CA VAL A 208 3.86 1.30 -2.82
C VAL A 208 4.78 1.30 -4.04
N GLY A 209 4.90 0.17 -4.74
CA GLY A 209 5.64 0.08 -6.00
C GLY A 209 5.08 1.00 -7.09
N LEU A 210 3.75 1.04 -7.25
CA LEU A 210 3.08 1.96 -8.17
C LEU A 210 3.32 3.42 -7.79
N ILE A 211 3.20 3.77 -6.51
CA ILE A 211 3.48 5.13 -6.00
C ILE A 211 4.93 5.51 -6.30
N ALA A 212 5.89 4.69 -5.88
CA ALA A 212 7.32 4.92 -6.07
C ALA A 212 7.69 5.04 -7.55
N TYR A 213 6.99 4.34 -8.44
CA TYR A 213 7.25 4.40 -9.87
C TYR A 213 6.59 5.62 -10.53
N TYR A 214 5.29 5.81 -10.38
CA TYR A 214 4.55 6.78 -11.19
C TYR A 214 4.53 8.19 -10.59
N LEU A 215 4.57 8.34 -9.27
CA LEU A 215 4.38 9.66 -8.64
C LEU A 215 5.51 10.66 -8.96
N PRO A 216 6.81 10.31 -8.89
CA PRO A 216 7.88 11.22 -9.31
C PRO A 216 7.83 11.54 -10.82
N ARG A 217 7.32 10.62 -11.65
CA ARG A 217 7.16 10.84 -13.10
C ARG A 217 6.02 11.81 -13.41
N ILE A 218 4.94 11.75 -12.63
CA ILE A 218 3.85 12.73 -12.69
C ILE A 218 4.39 14.09 -12.29
N ALA A 219 5.11 14.20 -11.17
CA ALA A 219 5.73 15.45 -10.74
C ALA A 219 6.62 16.07 -11.82
N HIS A 220 7.46 15.25 -12.47
CA HIS A 220 8.28 15.71 -13.59
C HIS A 220 7.45 16.28 -14.76
N ARG A 221 6.35 15.61 -15.14
CA ARG A 221 5.45 16.11 -16.20
C ARG A 221 4.71 17.39 -15.82
N MET A 222 4.49 17.61 -14.52
CA MET A 222 3.87 18.82 -14.00
C MET A 222 4.88 19.97 -13.82
N GLY A 223 6.18 19.74 -14.02
CA GLY A 223 7.22 20.72 -13.71
C GLY A 223 7.41 20.95 -12.21
N ALA A 224 6.95 20.02 -11.36
CA ALA A 224 7.11 20.08 -9.92
C ALA A 224 8.47 19.49 -9.48
N ASP A 225 8.89 19.79 -8.26
CA ASP A 225 10.12 19.27 -7.67
C ASP A 225 10.02 17.75 -7.46
N VAL A 226 10.73 17.00 -8.32
CA VAL A 226 10.78 15.54 -8.31
C VAL A 226 11.50 15.02 -7.07
N GLN A 227 12.52 15.74 -6.59
CA GLN A 227 13.28 15.38 -5.40
C GLN A 227 12.41 15.49 -4.16
N MET A 228 11.77 16.65 -3.96
CA MET A 228 10.85 16.85 -2.84
C MET A 228 9.70 15.85 -2.89
N THR A 229 9.14 15.60 -4.08
CA THR A 229 8.08 14.60 -4.26
C THR A 229 8.54 13.23 -3.81
N ALA A 230 9.68 12.72 -4.31
CA ALA A 230 10.14 11.39 -3.94
C ALA A 230 10.52 11.29 -2.46
N TRP A 231 11.18 12.31 -1.90
CA TRP A 231 11.54 12.34 -0.48
C TRP A 231 10.32 12.24 0.43
N PHE A 232 9.26 13.00 0.13
CA PHE A 232 8.06 13.08 0.96
C PHE A 232 7.05 11.95 0.73
N SER A 233 7.00 11.39 -0.47
CA SER A 233 5.97 10.40 -0.85
C SER A 233 6.45 8.96 -0.98
N THR A 234 7.76 8.71 -1.09
CA THR A 234 8.28 7.36 -1.39
C THR A 234 9.31 6.87 -0.37
N VAL A 235 10.15 7.76 0.16
CA VAL A 235 11.17 7.45 1.19
C VAL A 235 10.69 7.85 2.58
N ASN A 236 9.40 8.18 2.72
CA ASN A 236 8.80 8.63 3.96
C ASN A 236 8.65 7.47 4.96
N PRO A 237 9.13 7.60 6.21
CA PRO A 237 8.97 6.61 7.26
C PRO A 237 7.51 6.15 7.44
N LEU A 238 6.51 7.03 7.31
CA LEU A 238 5.10 6.66 7.41
C LEU A 238 4.67 5.71 6.30
N VAL A 239 5.10 5.95 5.06
CA VAL A 239 4.81 5.05 3.93
C VAL A 239 5.41 3.68 4.17
N ILE A 240 6.61 3.62 4.74
CA ILE A 240 7.33 2.37 4.94
C ILE A 240 6.78 1.63 6.16
N ILE A 241 6.56 2.31 7.28
CA ILE A 241 6.09 1.70 8.52
C ILE A 241 4.61 1.33 8.39
N ASP A 242 3.73 2.26 8.02
CA ASP A 242 2.30 2.00 8.04
C ASP A 242 1.87 1.21 6.80
N LEU A 243 2.23 1.66 5.59
CA LEU A 243 1.75 0.98 4.39
C LEU A 243 2.43 -0.39 4.20
N VAL A 244 3.75 -0.48 4.36
CA VAL A 244 4.45 -1.76 4.21
C VAL A 244 4.46 -2.57 5.51
N GLY A 245 4.95 -1.99 6.61
CA GLY A 245 5.03 -2.68 7.90
C GLY A 245 3.67 -3.12 8.43
N GLY A 246 2.69 -2.21 8.49
CA GLY A 246 1.32 -2.47 8.89
C GLY A 246 0.46 -3.20 7.86
N ALA A 247 0.97 -3.43 6.64
CA ALA A 247 0.25 -4.10 5.55
C ALA A 247 -1.10 -3.45 5.20
N HIS A 248 -1.16 -2.11 5.26
CA HIS A 248 -2.38 -1.37 4.99
C HIS A 248 -2.80 -1.44 3.52
N ASN A 249 -4.06 -1.80 3.30
CA ASN A 249 -4.66 -1.89 1.97
C ASN A 249 -4.78 -0.51 1.27
N ASP A 250 -4.69 0.59 2.03
CA ASP A 250 -4.58 1.96 1.53
C ASP A 250 -3.48 2.14 0.47
N ALA A 251 -2.37 1.41 0.61
CA ALA A 251 -1.28 1.50 -0.35
C ALA A 251 -1.71 1.07 -1.75
N LEU A 252 -2.47 -0.03 -1.86
CA LEU A 252 -2.97 -0.53 -3.14
C LEU A 252 -3.91 0.51 -3.76
N MET A 253 -4.86 1.01 -2.98
CA MET A 253 -5.79 2.04 -3.43
C MET A 253 -5.04 3.28 -3.94
N MET A 254 -4.10 3.83 -3.17
CA MET A 254 -3.31 5.00 -3.58
C MET A 254 -2.46 4.72 -4.83
N GLY A 255 -1.84 3.54 -4.90
CA GLY A 255 -1.04 3.13 -6.07
C GLY A 255 -1.87 3.07 -7.35
N LEU A 256 -3.08 2.52 -7.30
CA LEU A 256 -4.01 2.49 -8.44
C LEU A 256 -4.46 3.89 -8.84
N VAL A 257 -4.74 4.78 -7.88
CA VAL A 257 -5.06 6.19 -8.16
C VAL A 257 -3.89 6.89 -8.85
N VAL A 258 -2.66 6.74 -8.36
CA VAL A 258 -1.46 7.32 -8.99
C VAL A 258 -1.28 6.78 -10.41
N LEU A 259 -1.50 5.49 -10.64
CA LEU A 259 -1.50 4.90 -11.99
C LEU A 259 -2.60 5.49 -12.88
N ALA A 260 -3.81 5.73 -12.36
CA ALA A 260 -4.91 6.35 -13.11
C ALA A 260 -4.56 7.79 -13.53
N LEU A 261 -3.96 8.56 -12.64
CA LEU A 261 -3.47 9.90 -12.96
C LEU A 261 -2.38 9.86 -14.04
N TRP A 262 -1.44 8.91 -13.94
CA TRP A 262 -0.43 8.70 -14.97
C TRP A 262 -1.04 8.38 -16.34
N LEU A 263 -2.03 7.48 -16.39
CA LEU A 263 -2.75 7.15 -17.63
C LEU A 263 -3.46 8.36 -18.22
N THR A 264 -4.02 9.23 -17.37
CA THR A 264 -4.61 10.51 -17.79
C THR A 264 -3.58 11.41 -18.49
N PHE A 265 -2.37 11.53 -17.93
CA PHE A 265 -1.27 12.26 -18.58
C PHE A 265 -0.78 11.62 -19.90
N GLN A 266 -1.12 10.35 -20.16
CA GLN A 266 -0.88 9.68 -21.45
C GLN A 266 -2.07 9.80 -22.42
N GLY A 267 -3.10 10.59 -22.08
CA GLY A 267 -4.31 10.75 -22.89
C GLY A 267 -5.29 9.56 -22.83
N ARG A 268 -5.08 8.60 -21.91
CA ARG A 268 -5.89 7.38 -21.79
C ARG A 268 -7.05 7.56 -20.82
N PHE A 269 -7.95 8.49 -21.13
CA PHE A 269 -9.04 8.93 -20.24
C PHE A 269 -9.92 7.78 -19.72
N TRP A 270 -10.47 6.94 -20.60
CA TRP A 270 -11.38 5.87 -20.20
C TRP A 270 -10.71 4.83 -19.30
N TRP A 271 -9.48 4.44 -19.63
CA TRP A 271 -8.70 3.52 -18.79
C TRP A 271 -8.39 4.11 -17.41
N ALA A 272 -8.12 5.41 -17.33
CA ALA A 272 -7.95 6.08 -16.05
C ALA A 272 -9.25 6.05 -15.22
N ALA A 273 -10.39 6.37 -15.81
CA ALA A 273 -11.68 6.35 -15.11
C ALA A 273 -12.11 4.94 -14.68
N ILE A 274 -11.89 3.92 -15.52
CA ILE A 274 -12.10 2.50 -15.12
C ILE A 274 -11.21 2.17 -13.91
N LEU A 275 -9.93 2.55 -13.96
CA LEU A 275 -9.00 2.26 -12.88
C LEU A 275 -9.35 2.99 -11.58
N VAL A 276 -9.94 4.18 -11.64
CA VAL A 276 -10.53 4.87 -10.47
C VAL A 276 -11.66 4.04 -9.87
N GLY A 277 -12.55 3.47 -10.70
CA GLY A 277 -13.59 2.56 -10.23
C GLY A 277 -13.04 1.30 -9.57
N VAL A 278 -12.01 0.68 -10.16
CA VAL A 278 -11.30 -0.47 -9.55
C VAL A 278 -10.66 -0.08 -8.22
N ALA A 279 -9.99 1.07 -8.14
CA ALA A 279 -9.39 1.57 -6.91
C ALA A 279 -10.44 1.85 -5.83
N ALA A 280 -11.61 2.38 -6.22
CA ALA A 280 -12.74 2.57 -5.31
C ALA A 280 -13.27 1.24 -4.76
N CYS A 281 -13.22 0.15 -5.54
CA CYS A 281 -13.54 -1.19 -5.05
C CYS A 281 -12.49 -1.75 -4.08
N ILE A 282 -11.27 -1.19 -4.04
CA ILE A 282 -10.30 -1.47 -2.99
C ILE A 282 -10.61 -0.61 -1.75
N LYS A 283 -10.77 0.70 -1.93
CA LYS A 283 -11.14 1.62 -0.85
C LYS A 283 -11.92 2.81 -1.41
N GLN A 284 -13.13 3.03 -0.90
CA GLN A 284 -14.13 3.94 -1.45
C GLN A 284 -13.63 5.37 -1.72
N PRO A 285 -12.80 6.00 -0.86
CA PRO A 285 -12.30 7.36 -1.09
C PRO A 285 -11.57 7.55 -2.42
N ALA A 286 -11.02 6.49 -3.03
CA ALA A 286 -10.42 6.58 -4.37
C ALA A 286 -11.37 7.09 -5.44
N ILE A 287 -12.69 6.96 -5.27
CA ILE A 287 -13.67 7.47 -6.24
C ILE A 287 -13.44 8.96 -6.54
N LEU A 288 -12.99 9.74 -5.55
CA LEU A 288 -12.70 11.18 -5.66
C LEU A 288 -11.65 11.50 -6.75
N ALA A 289 -10.82 10.52 -7.13
CA ALA A 289 -9.88 10.67 -8.24
C ALA A 289 -10.57 10.88 -9.60
N PHE A 290 -11.89 10.69 -9.72
CA PHE A 290 -12.65 11.05 -10.92
C PHE A 290 -12.45 12.53 -11.29
N TYR A 291 -12.30 13.40 -10.29
CA TYR A 291 -12.17 14.84 -10.47
C TYR A 291 -10.87 15.22 -11.18
N PRO A 292 -9.66 14.87 -10.67
CA PRO A 292 -8.42 15.14 -11.39
C PRO A 292 -8.34 14.40 -12.73
N VAL A 293 -8.87 13.17 -12.85
CA VAL A 293 -8.90 12.45 -14.15
C VAL A 293 -9.69 13.22 -15.21
N ALA A 294 -10.82 13.83 -14.84
CA ALA A 294 -11.59 14.68 -15.74
C ALA A 294 -10.81 15.94 -16.15
N LEU A 295 -10.21 16.64 -15.19
CA LEU A 295 -9.69 18.00 -15.40
C LEU A 295 -8.25 18.09 -15.89
N ILE A 296 -7.41 17.07 -15.69
CA ILE A 296 -6.03 17.06 -16.22
C ILE A 296 -6.03 17.24 -17.75
N GLY A 297 -6.96 16.59 -18.45
CA GLY A 297 -7.09 16.71 -19.92
C GLY A 297 -7.86 17.95 -20.40
N HIS A 298 -8.51 18.68 -19.49
CA HIS A 298 -9.22 19.93 -19.79
C HIS A 298 -9.32 20.78 -18.52
N PRO A 299 -8.30 21.61 -18.25
CA PRO A 299 -8.30 22.46 -17.06
C PRO A 299 -9.45 23.46 -17.13
N TRP A 300 -10.36 23.41 -16.17
CA TRP A 300 -11.50 24.33 -16.08
C TRP A 300 -11.01 25.70 -15.58
N ARG A 301 -10.65 26.59 -16.51
CA ARG A 301 -9.96 27.86 -16.21
C ARG A 301 -10.89 29.07 -16.20
N SER A 302 -12.08 28.95 -16.78
CA SER A 302 -13.05 30.04 -16.88
C SER A 302 -14.47 29.54 -16.70
N PHE A 303 -15.34 30.41 -16.18
CA PHE A 303 -16.78 30.13 -16.07
C PHE A 303 -17.56 30.35 -17.38
N ARG A 304 -16.87 30.52 -18.51
CA ARG A 304 -17.53 30.65 -19.82
C ARG A 304 -18.27 29.36 -20.13
N TRP A 305 -19.50 29.45 -20.62
CA TRP A 305 -20.35 28.29 -20.86
C TRP A 305 -19.68 27.17 -21.68
N ARG A 306 -18.89 27.52 -22.71
CA ARG A 306 -18.16 26.54 -23.53
C ARG A 306 -17.08 25.77 -22.75
N ASP A 307 -16.42 26.41 -21.80
CA ASP A 307 -15.39 25.81 -20.95
C ASP A 307 -16.05 24.96 -19.85
N THR A 308 -17.02 25.55 -19.15
CA THR A 308 -17.83 24.90 -18.12
C THR A 308 -18.55 23.64 -18.64
N SER A 309 -19.24 23.71 -19.77
CA SER A 309 -19.96 22.55 -20.33
C SER A 309 -19.02 21.39 -20.69
N ARG A 310 -17.81 21.68 -21.19
CA ARG A 310 -16.79 20.66 -21.47
C ARG A 310 -16.22 20.05 -20.19
N ALA A 311 -15.94 20.88 -19.18
CA ALA A 311 -15.48 20.40 -17.88
C ALA A 311 -16.54 19.50 -17.22
N LEU A 312 -17.80 19.95 -17.18
CA LEU A 312 -18.92 19.17 -16.64
C LEU A 312 -19.11 17.86 -17.39
N LEU A 313 -19.05 17.87 -18.73
CA LEU A 313 -19.15 16.65 -19.53
C LEU A 313 -18.05 15.65 -19.14
N ARG A 314 -16.79 16.09 -19.04
CA ARG A 314 -15.67 15.22 -18.65
C ARG A 314 -15.80 14.70 -17.22
N LEU A 315 -16.26 15.54 -16.29
CA LEU A 315 -16.54 15.14 -14.91
C LEU A 315 -17.62 14.06 -14.86
N THR A 316 -18.74 14.26 -15.56
CA THR A 316 -19.83 13.28 -15.66
C THR A 316 -19.35 11.97 -16.28
N LEU A 317 -18.58 12.02 -17.37
CA LEU A 317 -18.05 10.81 -18.00
C LEU A 317 -17.06 10.07 -17.10
N SER A 318 -16.17 10.80 -16.41
CA SER A 318 -15.19 10.19 -15.50
C SER A 318 -15.88 9.56 -14.30
N LEU A 319 -16.81 10.28 -13.67
CA LEU A 319 -17.57 9.77 -12.53
C LEU A 319 -18.44 8.59 -12.96
N GLY A 320 -19.21 8.74 -14.03
CA GLY A 320 -20.10 7.71 -14.55
C GLY A 320 -19.36 6.42 -14.89
N THR A 321 -18.18 6.51 -15.52
CA THR A 321 -17.35 5.32 -15.81
C THR A 321 -16.81 4.69 -14.54
N SER A 322 -16.35 5.51 -13.58
CA SER A 322 -15.80 5.01 -12.32
C SER A 322 -16.88 4.29 -11.48
N VAL A 323 -18.07 4.90 -11.38
CA VAL A 323 -19.24 4.33 -10.70
C VAL A 323 -19.74 3.08 -11.41
N ALA A 324 -19.86 3.09 -12.74
CA ALA A 324 -20.26 1.91 -13.51
C ALA A 324 -19.29 0.75 -13.29
N THR A 325 -17.98 1.01 -13.29
CA THR A 325 -16.96 0.00 -12.97
C THR A 325 -17.13 -0.53 -11.55
N PHE A 326 -17.32 0.36 -10.57
CA PHE A 326 -17.51 -0.01 -9.18
C PHE A 326 -18.75 -0.90 -8.98
N VAL A 327 -19.88 -0.51 -9.58
CA VAL A 327 -21.13 -1.26 -9.56
C VAL A 327 -20.96 -2.62 -10.24
N ALA A 328 -20.34 -2.66 -11.42
CA ALA A 328 -20.12 -3.90 -12.16
C ALA A 328 -19.30 -4.92 -11.34
N ILE A 329 -18.21 -4.48 -10.70
CA ILE A 329 -17.39 -5.35 -9.84
C ILE A 329 -18.17 -5.78 -8.59
N SER A 330 -18.92 -4.88 -7.98
CA SER A 330 -19.71 -5.17 -6.76
C SER A 330 -20.84 -6.17 -7.01
N LEU A 331 -21.46 -6.12 -8.20
CA LEU A 331 -22.46 -7.10 -8.62
C LEU A 331 -21.80 -8.42 -9.02
N ALA A 332 -20.67 -8.37 -9.73
CA ALA A 332 -19.95 -9.56 -10.18
C ALA A 332 -19.36 -10.39 -9.03
N SER A 333 -19.03 -9.78 -7.89
CA SER A 333 -18.58 -10.52 -6.69
C SER A 333 -19.74 -11.21 -5.95
N GLY A 334 -20.99 -10.83 -6.21
CA GLY A 334 -22.16 -11.34 -5.48
C GLY A 334 -22.35 -10.77 -4.07
N LEU A 335 -21.43 -9.92 -3.58
CA LEU A 335 -21.52 -9.29 -2.25
C LEU A 335 -22.38 -8.02 -2.25
N GLY A 336 -22.51 -7.33 -3.38
CA GLY A 336 -23.32 -6.13 -3.51
C GLY A 336 -22.74 -4.92 -2.76
N PHE A 337 -23.61 -4.18 -2.04
CA PHE A 337 -23.29 -2.87 -1.45
C PHE A 337 -23.43 -2.83 0.07
N GLY A 338 -23.35 -3.98 0.75
CA GLY A 338 -23.58 -4.07 2.19
C GLY A 338 -22.63 -3.24 3.05
N TRP A 339 -21.43 -2.92 2.54
CA TRP A 339 -20.47 -2.02 3.19
C TRP A 339 -21.05 -0.63 3.56
N VAL A 340 -22.09 -0.17 2.85
CA VAL A 340 -22.73 1.13 3.14
C VAL A 340 -23.33 1.15 4.55
N TYR A 341 -23.84 0.02 5.03
CA TYR A 341 -24.45 -0.09 6.35
C TYR A 341 -23.43 -0.11 7.50
N ALA A 342 -22.16 -0.30 7.18
CA ALA A 342 -21.05 -0.27 8.12
C ALA A 342 -20.20 1.02 8.02
N ALA A 343 -20.58 1.96 7.15
CA ALA A 343 -19.77 3.15 6.87
C ALA A 343 -19.64 4.11 8.07
N ASP A 344 -20.60 4.09 9.00
CA ASP A 344 -20.58 4.94 10.20
C ASP A 344 -19.93 4.26 11.41
N VAL A 345 -19.53 2.98 11.30
CA VAL A 345 -18.89 2.23 12.39
C VAL A 345 -17.64 2.96 12.93
N PRO A 346 -16.74 3.52 12.11
CA PRO A 346 -15.61 4.31 12.62
C PRO A 346 -16.04 5.52 13.46
N GLY A 347 -17.19 6.13 13.16
CA GLY A 347 -17.74 7.27 13.90
C GLY A 347 -18.39 6.90 15.23
N ARG A 348 -18.64 5.61 15.48
CA ARG A 348 -19.19 5.09 16.74
C ARG A 348 -18.11 4.72 17.75
N VAL A 349 -16.84 4.78 17.35
CA VAL A 349 -15.71 4.47 18.22
C VAL A 349 -15.55 5.60 19.23
N VAL A 350 -15.85 5.30 20.49
CA VAL A 350 -15.56 6.22 21.60
C VAL A 350 -14.04 6.25 21.78
N THR A 351 -13.41 7.23 21.15
CA THR A 351 -12.04 7.61 21.52
C THR A 351 -12.12 8.37 22.84
N LEU A 352 -11.22 8.08 23.77
CA LEU A 352 -11.06 8.88 25.00
C LEU A 352 -10.65 10.29 24.56
N ALA A 353 -11.63 11.15 24.33
CA ALA A 353 -11.48 12.59 24.17
C ALA A 353 -11.57 13.27 25.54
#